data_AF-A0ABD2SFM6-F1
#
_entry.id   AF-A0ABD2SFM6-F1
#
_cell.length_a   1.000
_cell.length_b   1.000
_cell.length_c   1.000
_cell.angle_alpha   90.00
_cell.angle_beta   90.00
_cell.angle_gamma   90.00
#
_symmetry.space_group_name_H-M   'P 1'
#
loop_
_entity.id
_entity.type
_entity.pdbx_description
1 polymer ?
#
loop_
_entity_poly.entity_id
_entity_poly.type
_entity_poly.pdbx_seq_one_letter_code
_entity_poly.pdbx_strand_id
1 'polypeptide(L)'
;MCATFVGTVTYMSPERIRNENYSYPADIWSLGLALFECGTGEFPYTANEGPVNLMLQILDDPSPSLSRHDYSPEFCSFVDACLKKNPDDRPTADQLLSHPFIIKYSDSALDLGTFVRDIFDPTQRMKDLADMLTIHYYLLFDGSDEFWQHIKTLYNECSTFSFGGKESIGPNNIFSTLSNIRNTLAGEWPPEKLVHVVEKLQCRANGQDGVAIRVSGSFIVGNQFLICGDGMQVEGLPNLKDLSIDIPSKRMGIFHEQFIVEKANIIGRYFITKHELFITQ
;
A
#
# COMPACT_ATOMS: atom_id res chain seq x y z
N MET A 1 -9.01 18.69 -17.55
CA MET A 1 -9.84 19.20 -16.44
C MET A 1 -10.14 17.99 -15.56
N CYS A 2 -9.46 17.87 -14.42
CA CYS A 2 -9.69 16.78 -13.47
C CYS A 2 -10.70 17.28 -12.44
N ALA A 3 -11.81 16.57 -12.25
CA ALA A 3 -12.93 17.00 -11.42
C ALA A 3 -13.24 15.96 -10.33
N THR A 4 -12.25 15.61 -9.51
CA THR A 4 -12.42 14.64 -8.42
C THR A 4 -11.79 15.14 -7.13
N PHE A 5 -12.58 15.21 -6.07
CA PHE A 5 -12.16 15.48 -4.69
C PHE A 5 -11.52 14.21 -4.10
N VAL A 6 -10.37 13.82 -4.64
CA VAL A 6 -9.57 12.68 -4.14
C VAL A 6 -8.14 13.18 -3.90
N GLY A 7 -7.63 12.92 -2.70
CA GLY A 7 -6.28 13.28 -2.25
C GLY A 7 -6.22 13.38 -0.73
N THR A 8 -5.07 13.02 -0.13
CA THR A 8 -4.79 13.32 1.28
C THR A 8 -4.80 14.85 1.43
N VAL A 9 -5.77 15.39 2.20
CA VAL A 9 -5.97 16.85 2.37
C VAL A 9 -4.67 17.57 2.71
N THR A 10 -3.78 16.88 3.42
CA THR A 10 -2.45 17.33 3.82
C THR A 10 -1.60 17.92 2.69
N TYR A 11 -1.64 17.38 1.47
CA TYR A 11 -0.79 17.84 0.37
C TYR A 11 -1.54 18.63 -0.71
N MET A 12 -2.77 19.06 -0.42
CA MET A 12 -3.62 19.74 -1.39
C MET A 12 -3.10 21.15 -1.71
N SER A 13 -3.17 21.55 -2.98
CA SER A 13 -2.76 22.88 -3.42
C SER A 13 -3.78 23.98 -3.09
N PRO A 14 -3.37 25.25 -2.96
CA PRO A 14 -4.26 26.37 -2.64
C PRO A 14 -5.46 26.50 -3.59
N GLU A 15 -5.25 26.37 -4.89
CA GLU A 15 -6.32 26.46 -5.89
C GLU A 15 -7.33 25.32 -5.78
N ARG A 16 -6.89 24.11 -5.39
CA ARG A 16 -7.80 22.99 -5.12
C ARG A 16 -8.63 23.23 -3.86
N ILE A 17 -8.04 23.79 -2.82
CA ILE A 17 -8.74 24.14 -1.57
C ILE A 17 -9.80 25.22 -1.83
N ARG A 18 -9.50 26.20 -2.69
CA ARG A 18 -10.46 27.22 -3.13
C ARG A 18 -11.54 26.70 -4.08
N ASN A 19 -11.50 25.41 -4.43
CA ASN A 19 -12.39 24.79 -5.40
C ASN A 19 -12.33 25.49 -6.78
N GLU A 20 -11.15 25.98 -7.14
CA GLU A 20 -10.85 26.55 -8.45
C GLU A 20 -10.52 25.43 -9.45
N ASN A 21 -10.49 25.77 -10.74
CA ASN A 21 -10.03 24.84 -11.76
C ASN A 21 -8.56 24.50 -11.53
N TYR A 22 -8.25 23.21 -11.40
CA TYR A 22 -6.89 22.73 -11.21
C TYR A 22 -6.45 21.79 -12.35
N SER A 23 -5.15 21.64 -12.48
CA SER A 23 -4.48 20.81 -13.49
C SER A 23 -3.14 20.32 -12.92
N TYR A 24 -2.19 19.96 -13.78
CA TYR A 24 -0.86 19.49 -13.41
C TYR A 24 -0.08 20.36 -12.40
N PRO A 25 -0.19 21.70 -12.36
CA PRO A 25 0.51 22.51 -11.34
C PRO A 25 0.11 22.17 -9.89
N ALA A 26 -1.06 21.56 -9.66
CA ALA A 26 -1.47 21.11 -8.34
C ALA A 26 -0.56 19.99 -7.82
N ASP A 27 -0.14 19.06 -8.68
CA ASP A 27 0.77 17.96 -8.30
C ASP A 27 2.19 18.48 -8.02
N ILE A 28 2.61 19.57 -8.68
CA ILE A 28 3.89 20.24 -8.41
C ILE A 28 3.93 20.82 -6.99
N TRP A 29 2.81 21.36 -6.51
CA TRP A 29 2.70 21.79 -5.11
C TRP A 29 2.83 20.61 -4.14
N SER A 30 2.10 19.51 -4.39
CA SER A 30 2.16 18.31 -3.56
C SER A 30 3.57 17.72 -3.51
N LEU A 31 4.29 17.72 -4.64
CA LEU A 31 5.70 17.34 -4.71
C LEU A 31 6.57 18.24 -3.84
N GLY A 32 6.38 19.56 -3.89
CA GLY A 32 7.12 20.52 -3.08
C GLY A 32 6.98 20.26 -1.58
N LEU A 33 5.75 19.98 -1.12
CA LEU A 33 5.48 19.66 0.29
C LEU A 33 6.10 18.31 0.69
N ALA A 34 5.99 17.29 -0.15
CA ALA A 34 6.60 15.99 0.10
C ALA A 34 8.13 16.07 0.20
N LEU A 35 8.77 16.87 -0.67
CA LEU A 35 10.21 17.10 -0.63
C LEU A 35 10.63 17.89 0.60
N PHE A 36 9.85 18.90 0.99
CA PHE A 36 10.09 19.64 2.23
C PHE A 36 10.11 18.69 3.42
N GLU A 37 9.05 17.89 3.59
CA GLU A 37 8.90 16.94 4.68
C GLU A 37 9.97 15.85 4.65
N CYS A 38 10.34 15.33 3.48
CA CYS A 38 11.46 14.38 3.34
C CYS A 38 12.80 15.01 3.74
N GLY A 39 12.98 16.30 3.49
CA GLY A 39 14.20 17.03 3.85
C GLY A 39 14.30 17.31 5.35
N THR A 40 13.20 17.74 5.97
CA THR A 40 13.15 18.16 7.39
C THR A 40 12.78 17.04 8.36
N GLY A 41 12.16 15.98 7.88
CA GLY A 41 11.49 14.96 8.70
C GLY A 41 10.15 15.42 9.30
N GLU A 42 9.71 16.64 8.99
CA GLU A 42 8.51 17.27 9.58
C GLU A 42 7.68 17.97 8.50
N PHE A 43 6.37 17.73 8.52
CA PHE A 43 5.43 18.43 7.66
C PHE A 43 5.38 19.94 8.02
N PRO A 44 5.44 20.87 7.06
CA PRO A 44 5.63 22.30 7.33
C PRO A 44 4.47 23.01 8.01
N TYR A 45 3.29 22.39 8.09
CA TYR A 45 2.09 22.99 8.67
C TYR A 45 1.56 22.15 9.84
N THR A 46 0.81 22.79 10.73
CA THR A 46 0.23 22.09 11.88
C THR A 46 -1.02 21.32 11.48
N ALA A 47 -0.89 20.03 11.18
CA ALA A 47 -1.99 19.15 10.78
C ALA A 47 -2.90 18.70 11.95
N ASN A 48 -2.40 18.77 13.19
CA ASN A 48 -3.07 18.20 14.37
C ASN A 48 -4.26 19.02 14.88
N GLU A 49 -4.44 20.26 14.38
CA GLU A 49 -5.55 21.15 14.73
C GLU A 49 -6.78 20.97 13.82
N GLY A 50 -6.77 19.91 13.00
CA GLY A 50 -7.88 19.52 12.14
C GLY A 50 -7.77 20.07 10.71
N PRO A 51 -8.52 19.47 9.77
CA PRO A 51 -8.36 19.72 8.33
C PRO A 51 -8.69 21.16 7.92
N VAL A 52 -9.63 21.82 8.60
CA VAL A 52 -10.01 23.21 8.29
C VAL A 52 -8.87 24.18 8.59
N ASN A 53 -8.22 24.02 9.74
CA ASN A 53 -7.09 24.88 10.13
C ASN A 53 -5.90 24.69 9.19
N LEU A 54 -5.62 23.44 8.81
CA LEU A 54 -4.58 23.14 7.83
C LEU A 54 -4.87 23.80 6.47
N MET A 55 -6.11 23.72 5.99
CA MET A 55 -6.50 24.41 4.75
C MET A 55 -6.29 25.92 4.85
N LEU A 56 -6.61 26.55 5.98
CA LEU A 56 -6.38 27.98 6.20
C LEU A 56 -4.88 28.32 6.18
N GLN A 57 -4.02 27.55 6.85
CA GLN A 57 -2.55 27.75 6.78
C GLN A 57 -2.03 27.64 5.33
N ILE A 58 -2.52 26.64 4.57
CA ILE A 58 -2.16 26.48 3.15
C ILE A 58 -2.65 27.66 2.31
N LEU A 59 -3.73 28.34 2.67
CA LEU A 59 -4.23 29.50 1.92
C LEU A 59 -3.54 30.82 2.31
N ASP A 60 -3.36 31.04 3.61
CA ASP A 60 -3.11 32.35 4.19
C ASP A 60 -1.67 32.54 4.67
N ASP A 61 -1.03 31.48 5.19
CA ASP A 61 0.36 31.58 5.66
C ASP A 61 1.33 31.67 4.49
N PRO A 62 2.51 32.30 4.69
CA PRO A 62 3.60 32.26 3.71
C PRO A 62 3.90 30.82 3.27
N SER A 63 4.29 30.62 2.01
CA SER A 63 4.79 29.31 1.60
C SER A 63 6.00 28.92 2.45
N PRO A 64 6.11 27.64 2.86
CA PRO A 64 7.22 27.21 3.65
C PRO A 64 8.48 27.18 2.79
N SER A 65 9.60 27.53 3.40
CA SER A 65 10.92 27.56 2.77
C SER A 65 11.94 26.89 3.66
N LEU A 66 12.83 26.11 3.04
CA LEU A 66 13.91 25.43 3.75
C LEU A 66 15.01 26.42 4.18
N SER A 67 15.65 26.13 5.32
CA SER A 67 16.81 26.89 5.79
C SER A 67 17.98 26.77 4.81
N ARG A 68 18.42 27.90 4.23
CA ARG A 68 19.58 27.93 3.32
C ARG A 68 20.91 27.61 4.01
N HIS A 69 20.93 27.54 5.34
CA HIS A 69 22.09 27.13 6.12
C HIS A 69 22.21 25.61 6.21
N ASP A 70 21.08 24.91 6.30
CA ASP A 70 21.03 23.47 6.53
C ASP A 70 20.92 22.66 5.23
N TYR A 71 20.43 23.29 4.16
CA TYR A 71 20.16 22.63 2.88
C TYR A 71 20.90 23.29 1.71
N SER A 72 21.21 22.50 0.69
CA SER A 72 21.90 23.00 -0.50
C SER A 72 21.07 24.08 -1.22
N PRO A 73 21.69 25.13 -1.78
CA PRO A 73 20.97 26.20 -2.46
C PRO A 73 20.06 25.71 -3.59
N GLU A 74 20.48 24.67 -4.32
CA GLU A 74 19.71 24.11 -5.42
C GLU A 74 18.47 23.34 -4.91
N PHE A 75 18.58 22.65 -3.78
CA PHE A 75 17.42 21.99 -3.16
C PHE A 75 16.40 23.00 -2.64
N CYS A 76 16.87 24.02 -1.92
CA CYS A 76 16.01 25.13 -1.49
C CYS A 76 15.30 25.78 -2.68
N SER A 77 16.02 26.08 -3.78
CA SER A 77 15.40 26.73 -4.94
C SER A 77 14.39 25.82 -5.65
N PHE A 78 14.62 24.49 -5.69
CA PHE A 78 13.66 23.54 -6.26
C PHE A 78 12.36 23.53 -5.45
N VAL A 79 12.45 23.43 -4.12
CA VAL A 79 11.28 23.44 -3.22
C VAL A 79 10.55 24.78 -3.28
N ASP A 80 11.28 25.90 -3.24
CA ASP A 80 10.71 27.26 -3.37
C ASP A 80 9.99 27.48 -4.71
N ALA A 81 10.44 26.83 -5.79
CA ALA A 81 9.80 26.88 -7.11
C ALA A 81 8.50 26.07 -7.15
N CYS A 82 8.47 24.92 -6.46
CA CYS A 82 7.27 24.09 -6.36
C CYS A 82 6.18 24.75 -5.51
N LEU A 83 6.57 25.43 -4.43
CA LEU A 83 5.67 25.96 -3.40
C LEU A 83 5.20 27.41 -3.66
N LYS A 84 4.95 27.77 -4.92
CA LYS A 84 4.28 29.05 -5.24
C LYS A 84 2.78 28.93 -5.01
N LYS A 85 2.16 29.88 -4.30
CA LYS A 85 0.70 29.82 -4.04
C LYS A 85 -0.10 29.95 -5.33
N ASN A 86 0.32 30.84 -6.23
CA ASN A 86 -0.25 30.96 -7.56
C ASN A 86 0.23 29.78 -8.44
N PRO A 87 -0.68 28.97 -9.01
CA PRO A 87 -0.31 27.84 -9.85
C PRO A 87 0.44 28.25 -11.13
N ASP A 88 0.18 29.43 -11.68
CA ASP A 88 0.84 29.91 -12.92
C ASP A 88 2.33 30.26 -12.72
N ASP A 89 2.73 30.49 -11.47
CA ASP A 89 4.13 30.76 -11.11
C ASP A 89 4.92 29.46 -10.84
N ARG A 90 4.26 28.30 -10.86
CA ARG A 90 4.91 27.00 -10.69
C ARG A 90 5.44 26.50 -12.04
N PRO A 91 6.68 25.98 -12.09
CA PRO A 91 7.19 25.34 -13.29
C PRO A 91 6.41 24.05 -13.59
N THR A 92 6.34 23.72 -14.86
CA THR A 92 5.87 22.40 -15.32
C THR A 92 6.86 21.29 -14.94
N ALA A 93 6.40 20.04 -14.92
CA ALA A 93 7.26 18.89 -14.65
C ALA A 93 8.46 18.83 -15.64
N ASP A 94 8.23 19.11 -16.93
CA ASP A 94 9.29 19.16 -17.94
C ASP A 94 10.34 20.23 -17.65
N GLN A 95 9.91 21.40 -17.16
CA GLN A 95 10.83 22.45 -16.73
C GLN A 95 11.62 22.05 -15.48
N LEU A 96 10.99 21.37 -14.52
CA LEU A 96 11.66 20.88 -13.32
C LEU A 96 12.71 19.81 -13.60
N LEU A 97 12.52 18.97 -14.63
CA LEU A 97 13.55 18.00 -15.06
C LEU A 97 14.86 18.68 -15.47
N SER A 98 14.80 19.95 -15.91
CA SER A 98 15.98 20.76 -16.25
C SER A 98 16.48 21.62 -15.08
N HIS A 99 15.89 21.51 -13.89
CA HIS A 99 16.29 22.33 -12.74
C HIS A 99 17.68 21.90 -12.21
N PRO A 100 18.54 22.83 -11.76
CA PRO A 100 19.89 22.52 -11.27
C PRO A 100 19.96 21.40 -10.23
N PHE A 101 18.98 21.33 -9.32
CA PHE A 101 18.85 20.24 -8.35
C PHE A 101 18.78 18.86 -9.01
N ILE A 102 17.92 18.68 -10.03
CA ILE A 102 17.77 17.37 -10.71
C ILE A 102 19.01 17.04 -11.53
N ILE A 103 19.54 18.01 -12.27
CA ILE A 103 20.76 17.83 -13.09
C ILE A 103 21.96 17.44 -12.22
N LYS A 104 22.09 18.04 -11.03
CA LYS A 104 23.19 17.74 -10.09
C LYS A 104 23.23 16.27 -9.66
N TYR A 105 22.08 15.59 -9.63
CA TYR A 105 21.96 14.21 -9.19
C TYR A 105 21.61 13.21 -10.30
N SER A 106 21.48 13.65 -11.56
CA SER A 106 21.06 12.79 -12.70
C SER A 106 21.98 11.59 -12.92
N ASP A 107 23.29 11.79 -12.72
CA ASP A 107 24.32 10.76 -12.88
C ASP A 107 24.94 10.34 -11.53
N SER A 108 24.26 10.64 -10.42
CA SER A 108 24.78 10.30 -9.11
C SER A 108 24.78 8.78 -8.91
N ALA A 109 25.96 8.22 -8.62
CA ALA A 109 26.13 6.81 -8.28
C ALA A 109 25.76 6.53 -6.82
N LEU A 110 24.62 7.08 -6.36
CA LEU A 110 24.10 6.82 -5.03
C LEU A 110 23.48 5.43 -5.01
N ASP A 111 24.05 4.52 -4.21
CA ASP A 111 23.43 3.23 -3.95
C ASP A 111 22.32 3.39 -2.89
N LEU A 112 21.14 3.82 -3.38
CA LEU A 112 19.93 3.89 -2.58
C LEU A 112 19.55 2.52 -1.99
N GLY A 113 19.96 1.42 -2.62
CA GLY A 113 19.74 0.08 -2.09
C GLY A 113 20.52 -0.15 -0.79
N THR A 114 21.78 0.30 -0.72
CA THR A 114 22.58 0.26 0.51
C THR A 114 22.00 1.15 1.58
N PHE A 115 21.69 2.42 1.25
CA PHE A 115 21.05 3.34 2.19
C PHE A 115 19.76 2.78 2.81
N VAL A 116 18.88 2.20 1.98
CA VAL A 116 17.63 1.60 2.46
C VAL A 116 17.89 0.40 3.36
N ARG A 117 18.89 -0.44 3.08
CA ARG A 117 19.26 -1.57 3.94
C ARG A 117 19.86 -1.13 5.28
N ASP A 118 20.51 0.02 5.31
CA ASP A 118 21.12 0.56 6.54
C ASP A 118 20.08 1.20 7.47
N ILE A 119 18.99 1.72 6.91
CA ILE A 119 17.89 2.33 7.69
C ILE A 119 16.88 1.29 8.16
N PHE A 120 16.51 0.34 7.30
CA PHE A 120 15.46 -0.61 7.58
C PHE A 120 16.04 -1.98 7.90
N ASP A 121 15.65 -2.57 9.05
CA ASP A 121 15.92 -3.97 9.33
C ASP A 121 15.30 -4.83 8.21
N PRO A 122 16.10 -5.60 7.45
CA PRO A 122 15.60 -6.47 6.39
C PRO A 122 14.51 -7.44 6.88
N THR A 123 14.59 -7.85 8.14
CA THR A 123 13.62 -8.75 8.78
C THR A 123 12.28 -8.05 8.99
N GLN A 124 12.31 -6.80 9.47
CA GLN A 124 11.10 -6.01 9.65
C GLN A 124 10.45 -5.68 8.30
N ARG A 125 11.24 -5.28 7.30
CA ARG A 125 10.72 -5.00 5.95
C ARG A 125 10.10 -6.22 5.29
N MET A 126 10.71 -7.40 5.47
CA MET A 126 10.15 -8.65 4.99
C MET A 126 8.83 -9.00 5.69
N LYS A 127 8.73 -8.71 6.98
CA LYS A 127 7.49 -8.84 7.75
C LYS A 127 6.41 -7.91 7.18
N ASP A 128 6.69 -6.60 7.08
CA ASP A 128 5.76 -5.61 6.54
C ASP A 128 5.25 -5.97 5.13
N LEU A 129 6.14 -6.47 4.25
CA LEU A 129 5.76 -6.96 2.93
C LEU A 129 4.85 -8.17 3.01
N ALA A 130 5.18 -9.15 3.86
CA ALA A 130 4.36 -10.35 4.04
C ALA A 130 2.98 -10.00 4.56
N ASP A 131 2.89 -9.04 5.48
CA ASP A 131 1.65 -8.56 6.05
C ASP A 131 0.79 -7.86 5.01
N MET A 132 1.37 -6.88 4.29
CA MET A 132 0.67 -6.14 3.24
C MET A 132 0.11 -7.09 2.16
N LEU A 133 0.92 -8.03 1.68
CA LEU A 133 0.51 -9.01 0.67
C LEU A 133 -0.60 -9.94 1.18
N THR A 134 -0.49 -10.36 2.44
CA THR A 134 -1.48 -11.25 3.06
C THR A 134 -2.81 -10.54 3.27
N ILE A 135 -2.78 -9.32 3.79
CA ILE A 135 -3.96 -8.45 3.95
C ILE A 135 -4.65 -8.27 2.59
N HIS A 136 -3.88 -7.90 1.57
CA HIS A 136 -4.43 -7.62 0.25
C HIS A 136 -5.07 -8.86 -0.38
N TYR A 137 -4.44 -10.03 -0.24
CA TYR A 137 -4.99 -11.30 -0.71
C TYR A 137 -6.35 -11.62 -0.06
N TYR A 138 -6.44 -11.62 1.27
CA TYR A 138 -7.69 -11.99 1.95
C TYR A 138 -8.78 -10.93 1.84
N LEU A 139 -8.43 -9.64 1.74
CA LEU A 139 -9.41 -8.60 1.42
C LEU A 139 -10.06 -8.82 0.05
N LEU A 140 -9.30 -9.28 -0.94
CA LEU A 140 -9.87 -9.65 -2.25
C LEU A 140 -10.70 -10.92 -2.16
N PHE A 141 -10.24 -11.93 -1.42
CA PHE A 141 -10.93 -13.21 -1.31
C PHE A 141 -12.26 -13.10 -0.57
N ASP A 142 -12.28 -12.43 0.57
CA ASP A 142 -13.48 -12.27 1.40
C ASP A 142 -14.34 -11.07 0.96
N GLY A 143 -13.82 -10.25 0.04
CA GLY A 143 -14.49 -9.07 -0.49
C GLY A 143 -15.61 -9.39 -1.49
N SER A 144 -16.15 -8.34 -2.12
CA SER A 144 -17.21 -8.45 -3.12
C SER A 144 -16.70 -8.96 -4.48
N ASP A 145 -17.62 -9.44 -5.31
CA ASP A 145 -17.30 -9.93 -6.66
C ASP A 145 -16.74 -8.84 -7.60
N GLU A 146 -17.04 -7.57 -7.32
CA GLU A 146 -16.52 -6.42 -8.06
C GLU A 146 -14.99 -6.36 -8.00
N PHE A 147 -14.43 -6.57 -6.81
CA PHE A 147 -12.99 -6.53 -6.59
C PHE A 147 -12.32 -7.87 -6.87
N TRP A 148 -13.04 -9.00 -6.73
CA TRP A 148 -12.49 -10.34 -6.87
C TRP A 148 -11.71 -10.58 -8.17
N GLN A 149 -12.11 -9.97 -9.30
CA GLN A 149 -11.39 -10.11 -10.58
C GLN A 149 -9.91 -9.68 -10.49
N HIS A 150 -9.57 -8.76 -9.58
CA HIS A 150 -8.21 -8.27 -9.37
C HIS A 150 -7.28 -9.33 -8.77
N ILE A 151 -7.80 -10.42 -8.19
CA ILE A 151 -6.96 -11.50 -7.65
C ILE A 151 -6.03 -12.10 -8.73
N LYS A 152 -6.45 -12.09 -10.01
CA LYS A 152 -5.63 -12.52 -11.15
C LYS A 152 -4.31 -11.76 -11.24
N THR A 153 -4.31 -10.49 -10.83
CA THR A 153 -3.14 -9.60 -10.93
C THR A 153 -2.01 -9.99 -9.98
N LEU A 154 -2.31 -10.79 -8.94
CA LEU A 154 -1.32 -11.33 -8.02
C LEU A 154 -0.51 -12.48 -8.61
N TYR A 155 -0.95 -13.06 -9.73
CA TYR A 155 -0.34 -14.22 -10.36
C TYR A 155 0.22 -13.86 -11.75
N ASN A 156 1.21 -14.61 -12.20
CA ASN A 156 1.75 -14.56 -13.55
C ASN A 156 1.49 -15.89 -14.29
N GLU A 157 1.86 -15.97 -15.57
CA GLU A 157 1.59 -17.14 -16.42
C GLU A 157 2.25 -18.44 -15.91
N CYS A 158 3.34 -18.33 -15.15
CA CYS A 158 4.06 -19.46 -14.57
C CYS A 158 3.63 -19.78 -13.13
N SER A 159 2.75 -18.97 -12.54
CA SER A 159 2.27 -19.19 -11.18
C SER A 159 1.56 -20.53 -11.06
N THR A 160 1.75 -21.21 -9.93
CA THR A 160 1.03 -22.44 -9.62
C THR A 160 0.18 -22.29 -8.36
N PHE A 161 -1.00 -22.90 -8.38
CA PHE A 161 -1.88 -23.05 -7.23
C PHE A 161 -2.20 -24.52 -7.01
N SER A 162 -2.01 -25.03 -5.80
CA SER A 162 -2.36 -26.41 -5.45
C SER A 162 -3.38 -26.48 -4.32
N PHE A 163 -4.43 -27.26 -4.52
CA PHE A 163 -5.46 -27.57 -3.52
C PHE A 163 -6.00 -28.98 -3.72
N GLY A 164 -6.11 -29.76 -2.63
CA GLY A 164 -6.68 -31.10 -2.67
C GLY A 164 -5.98 -32.07 -3.64
N GLY A 165 -4.65 -31.94 -3.80
CA GLY A 165 -3.85 -32.76 -4.71
C GLY A 165 -3.98 -32.39 -6.20
N LYS A 166 -4.73 -31.33 -6.54
CA LYS A 166 -4.82 -30.78 -7.90
C LYS A 166 -3.99 -29.52 -8.02
N GLU A 167 -3.40 -29.30 -9.19
CA GLU A 167 -2.62 -28.11 -9.51
C GLU A 167 -3.29 -27.32 -10.64
N SER A 168 -3.28 -26.00 -10.51
CA SER A 168 -3.72 -25.02 -11.51
C SER A 168 -2.56 -24.10 -11.87
N ILE A 169 -2.35 -23.85 -13.16
CA ILE A 169 -1.23 -23.04 -13.64
C ILE A 169 -1.74 -21.83 -14.39
N GLY A 170 -1.15 -20.67 -14.10
CA GLY A 170 -1.46 -19.39 -14.74
C GLY A 170 -2.71 -18.70 -14.17
N PRO A 171 -2.82 -17.38 -14.34
CA PRO A 171 -3.75 -16.54 -13.58
C PRO A 171 -5.21 -16.90 -13.81
N ASN A 172 -5.59 -17.30 -15.03
CA ASN A 172 -6.98 -17.63 -15.36
C ASN A 172 -7.44 -18.95 -14.73
N ASN A 173 -6.60 -19.99 -14.77
CA ASN A 173 -6.93 -21.28 -14.18
C ASN A 173 -6.94 -21.19 -12.65
N ILE A 174 -5.94 -20.52 -12.07
CA ILE A 174 -5.89 -20.25 -10.63
C ILE A 174 -7.15 -19.50 -10.18
N PHE A 175 -7.54 -18.45 -10.91
CA PHE A 175 -8.76 -17.70 -10.63
C PHE A 175 -10.01 -18.59 -10.65
N SER A 176 -10.16 -19.45 -11.66
CA SER A 176 -11.29 -20.37 -11.76
C SER A 176 -11.33 -21.32 -10.55
N THR A 177 -10.19 -21.90 -10.18
CA THR A 177 -10.10 -22.82 -9.04
C THR A 177 -10.39 -22.11 -7.72
N LEU A 178 -9.79 -20.94 -7.47
CA LEU A 178 -10.07 -20.15 -6.27
C LEU A 178 -11.52 -19.68 -6.19
N SER A 179 -12.13 -19.31 -7.33
CA SER A 179 -13.55 -18.95 -7.38
C SER A 179 -14.45 -20.13 -7.00
N ASN A 180 -14.12 -21.33 -7.46
CA ASN A 180 -14.84 -22.54 -7.08
C ASN A 180 -14.70 -22.83 -5.58
N ILE A 181 -13.50 -22.64 -5.02
CA ILE A 181 -13.25 -22.78 -3.57
C ILE A 181 -14.06 -21.76 -2.80
N ARG A 182 -14.00 -20.48 -3.16
CA ARG A 182 -14.78 -19.39 -2.55
C ARG A 182 -16.27 -19.69 -2.53
N ASN A 183 -16.83 -20.14 -3.67
CA ASN A 183 -18.24 -20.54 -3.76
C ASN A 183 -18.57 -21.78 -2.90
N THR A 184 -17.67 -22.78 -2.89
CA THR A 184 -17.87 -24.01 -2.10
C THR A 184 -17.86 -23.72 -0.60
N LEU A 185 -16.93 -22.87 -0.16
CA LEU A 185 -16.80 -22.48 1.24
C LEU A 185 -17.98 -21.62 1.70
N ALA A 186 -18.49 -20.74 0.84
CA ALA A 186 -19.68 -19.93 1.13
C ALA A 186 -20.95 -20.77 1.35
N GLY A 187 -21.07 -21.91 0.64
CA GLY A 187 -22.22 -22.81 0.78
C GLY A 187 -23.53 -22.12 0.39
N GLU A 188 -24.53 -22.15 1.30
CA GLU A 188 -25.82 -21.44 1.11
C GLU A 188 -25.75 -19.94 1.43
N TRP A 189 -24.62 -19.47 1.96
CA TRP A 189 -24.43 -18.08 2.35
C TRP A 189 -23.85 -17.26 1.19
N PRO A 190 -24.12 -15.95 1.14
CA PRO A 190 -23.34 -15.05 0.28
C PRO A 190 -21.84 -15.17 0.59
N PRO A 191 -20.94 -15.11 -0.42
CA PRO A 191 -19.49 -15.22 -0.20
C PRO A 191 -18.95 -14.25 0.85
N GLU A 192 -19.51 -13.05 0.94
CA GLU A 192 -19.17 -11.99 1.91
C GLU A 192 -19.47 -12.36 3.37
N LYS A 193 -20.15 -13.49 3.62
CA LYS A 193 -20.49 -13.97 4.97
C LYS A 193 -19.53 -15.01 5.51
N LEU A 194 -18.63 -15.55 4.69
CA LEU A 194 -17.57 -16.41 5.18
C LEU A 194 -16.27 -15.61 5.15
N VAL A 195 -15.60 -15.55 6.29
CA VAL A 195 -14.40 -14.74 6.43
C VAL A 195 -13.25 -15.56 7.00
N HIS A 196 -12.06 -15.28 6.49
CA HIS A 196 -10.82 -15.76 7.06
C HIS A 196 -10.55 -15.01 8.36
N VAL A 197 -10.14 -15.78 9.36
CA VAL A 197 -9.51 -15.28 10.58
C VAL A 197 -8.06 -15.72 10.53
N VAL A 198 -7.16 -14.81 10.19
CA VAL A 198 -5.72 -15.08 10.17
C VAL A 198 -5.23 -15.13 11.61
N GLU A 199 -4.84 -16.30 12.13
CA GLU A 199 -4.40 -16.47 13.52
C GLU A 199 -2.87 -16.47 13.67
N LYS A 200 -2.16 -16.84 12.61
CA LYS A 200 -0.70 -16.87 12.60
C LYS A 200 -0.18 -16.58 11.21
N LEU A 201 0.78 -15.66 11.13
CA LEU A 201 1.53 -15.32 9.93
C LEU A 201 3.02 -15.48 10.23
N GLN A 202 3.72 -16.22 9.37
CA GLN A 202 5.17 -16.38 9.44
C GLN A 202 5.75 -16.12 8.05
N CYS A 203 6.86 -15.40 7.99
CA CYS A 203 7.58 -15.18 6.74
C CYS A 203 9.06 -15.52 6.88
N ARG A 204 9.69 -15.85 5.75
CA ARG A 204 11.14 -16.02 5.63
C ARG A 204 11.61 -15.68 4.23
N ALA A 205 12.89 -15.37 4.09
CA ALA A 205 13.50 -15.18 2.78
C ALA A 205 13.42 -16.48 1.96
N ASN A 206 13.20 -16.33 0.65
CA ASN A 206 13.15 -17.41 -0.31
C ASN A 206 13.96 -17.03 -1.55
N GLY A 207 15.19 -17.52 -1.65
CA GLY A 207 16.13 -17.07 -2.68
C GLY A 207 16.68 -15.67 -2.38
N GLN A 208 17.09 -14.94 -3.42
CA GLN A 208 17.68 -13.60 -3.28
C GLN A 208 16.61 -12.51 -3.09
N ASP A 209 15.51 -12.59 -3.84
CA ASP A 209 14.48 -11.53 -3.90
C ASP A 209 13.06 -12.02 -3.56
N GLY A 210 12.92 -13.27 -3.11
CA GLY A 210 11.62 -13.87 -2.81
C GLY A 210 11.31 -13.93 -1.32
N VAL A 211 10.03 -14.05 -1.00
CA VAL A 211 9.51 -14.23 0.36
C VAL A 211 8.60 -15.45 0.38
N ALA A 212 8.84 -16.36 1.32
CA ALA A 212 7.93 -17.44 1.64
C ALA A 212 7.05 -17.02 2.83
N ILE A 213 5.74 -17.02 2.64
CA ILE A 213 4.74 -16.65 3.64
C ILE A 213 3.95 -17.90 3.99
N ARG A 214 3.74 -18.15 5.28
CA ARG A 214 2.87 -19.20 5.80
C ARG A 214 1.81 -18.55 6.67
N VAL A 215 0.56 -18.87 6.35
CA VAL A 215 -0.60 -18.38 7.07
C VAL A 215 -1.38 -19.58 7.60
N SER A 216 -1.82 -19.50 8.85
CA SER A 216 -2.80 -20.44 9.39
C SER A 216 -3.89 -19.69 10.12
N GLY A 217 -5.10 -20.21 10.05
CA GLY A 217 -6.26 -19.54 10.61
C GLY A 217 -7.53 -20.37 10.55
N SER A 218 -8.63 -19.70 10.86
CA SER A 218 -9.96 -20.29 10.91
C SER A 218 -10.88 -19.66 9.88
N PHE A 219 -11.83 -20.42 9.37
CA PHE A 219 -13.02 -19.87 8.71
C PHE A 219 -14.11 -19.65 9.75
N ILE A 220 -14.74 -18.47 9.73
CA ILE A 220 -15.94 -18.20 10.53
C ILE A 220 -17.04 -17.61 9.65
N VAL A 221 -18.28 -17.72 10.10
CA VAL A 221 -19.40 -16.96 9.51
C VAL A 221 -19.42 -15.56 10.14
N GLY A 222 -19.28 -14.52 9.32
CA GLY A 222 -19.20 -13.13 9.74
C GLY A 222 -19.13 -12.17 8.55
N ASN A 223 -19.18 -10.86 8.83
CA ASN A 223 -19.33 -9.83 7.80
C ASN A 223 -18.03 -9.02 7.59
N GLN A 224 -16.96 -9.38 8.31
CA GLN A 224 -15.72 -8.63 8.35
C GLN A 224 -14.54 -9.61 8.42
N PHE A 225 -13.56 -9.41 7.54
CA PHE A 225 -12.26 -10.07 7.61
C PHE A 225 -11.54 -9.68 8.90
N LEU A 226 -10.95 -10.66 9.59
CA LEU A 226 -10.29 -10.46 10.89
C LEU A 226 -8.84 -10.95 10.83
N ILE A 227 -7.92 -10.13 11.34
CA ILE A 227 -6.52 -10.49 11.50
C ILE A 227 -6.21 -10.55 12.98
N CYS A 228 -5.86 -11.72 13.47
CA CYS A 228 -5.44 -11.97 14.83
C CYS A 228 -3.93 -12.27 14.83
N GLY A 229 -3.12 -11.25 15.09
CA GLY A 229 -1.69 -11.44 15.33
C GLY A 229 -1.14 -10.34 16.22
N ASP A 230 -0.18 -10.66 17.09
CA ASP A 230 0.53 -9.72 17.99
C ASP A 230 1.42 -8.69 17.24
N GLY A 231 1.10 -8.36 16.00
CA GLY A 231 1.80 -7.34 15.23
C GLY A 231 0.97 -6.60 14.19
N MET A 232 -0.30 -6.98 13.95
CA MET A 232 -1.11 -6.39 12.87
C MET A 232 -2.26 -5.56 13.45
N GLN A 233 -2.11 -4.23 13.42
CA GLN A 233 -3.22 -3.29 13.54
C GLN A 233 -3.18 -2.38 12.31
N VAL A 234 -4.05 -2.64 11.34
CA VAL A 234 -4.20 -1.79 10.17
C VAL A 234 -5.25 -0.73 10.51
N GLU A 235 -4.93 0.54 10.26
CA GLU A 235 -5.86 1.64 10.50
C GLU A 235 -7.17 1.43 9.73
N GLY A 236 -8.30 1.39 10.44
CA GLY A 236 -9.63 1.12 9.86
C GLY A 236 -10.08 -0.35 9.81
N LEU A 237 -9.22 -1.31 10.17
CA LEU A 237 -9.62 -2.71 10.36
C LEU A 237 -9.79 -3.03 11.86
N PRO A 238 -10.83 -3.77 12.25
CA PRO A 238 -11.09 -4.06 13.66
C PRO A 238 -10.04 -5.02 14.23
N ASN A 239 -9.49 -4.67 15.41
CA ASN A 239 -8.58 -5.54 16.14
C ASN A 239 -9.38 -6.62 16.88
N LEU A 240 -8.92 -7.87 16.80
CA LEU A 240 -9.61 -8.97 17.47
C LEU A 240 -9.64 -8.82 19.01
N LYS A 241 -8.68 -8.11 19.61
CA LYS A 241 -8.69 -7.79 21.05
C LYS A 241 -9.86 -6.87 21.45
N ASP A 242 -10.38 -6.09 20.50
CA ASP A 242 -11.53 -5.18 20.70
C ASP A 242 -12.87 -5.84 20.35
N LEU A 243 -12.83 -6.97 19.63
CA LEU A 243 -13.98 -7.77 19.24
C LEU A 243 -14.11 -8.95 20.21
N SER A 244 -15.12 -8.95 21.08
CA SER A 244 -15.47 -10.06 21.97
C SER A 244 -16.07 -11.27 21.21
N ILE A 245 -15.38 -11.74 20.16
CA ILE A 245 -15.80 -12.83 19.30
C ILE A 245 -15.17 -14.14 19.83
N ASP A 246 -16.04 -15.06 20.23
CA ASP A 246 -15.66 -16.44 20.52
C ASP A 246 -15.42 -17.20 19.19
N ILE A 247 -14.21 -17.06 18.63
CA ILE A 247 -13.81 -17.75 17.40
C ILE A 247 -14.01 -19.27 17.50
N PRO A 248 -13.59 -19.95 18.59
CA PRO A 248 -13.77 -21.40 18.72
C PRO A 248 -15.21 -21.89 18.52
N SER A 249 -16.23 -21.16 19.01
CA SER A 249 -17.64 -21.57 18.84
C SER A 249 -18.23 -21.25 17.46
N LYS A 250 -17.57 -20.41 16.67
CA LYS A 250 -18.01 -20.01 15.31
C LYS A 250 -17.15 -20.60 14.19
N ARG A 251 -16.14 -21.39 14.55
CA ARG A 251 -15.20 -22.01 13.60
C ARG A 251 -15.90 -23.04 12.74
N MET A 252 -15.78 -22.87 11.42
CA MET A 252 -16.31 -23.79 10.41
C MET A 252 -15.22 -24.69 9.80
N GLY A 253 -13.96 -24.33 9.99
CA GLY A 253 -12.81 -25.09 9.53
C GLY A 253 -11.51 -24.36 9.80
N ILE A 254 -10.39 -25.04 9.56
CA ILE A 254 -9.04 -24.50 9.71
C ILE A 254 -8.36 -24.52 8.34
N PHE A 255 -7.66 -23.46 8.00
CA PHE A 255 -6.82 -23.40 6.80
C PHE A 255 -5.35 -23.24 7.15
N HIS A 256 -4.53 -23.76 6.25
CA HIS A 256 -3.11 -23.49 6.18
C HIS A 256 -2.78 -23.14 4.73
N GLU A 257 -2.23 -21.95 4.52
CA GLU A 257 -1.80 -21.48 3.22
C GLU A 257 -0.30 -21.20 3.21
N GLN A 258 0.33 -21.47 2.07
CA GLN A 258 1.71 -21.09 1.80
C GLN A 258 1.79 -20.34 0.49
N PHE A 259 2.43 -19.17 0.53
CA PHE A 259 2.73 -18.36 -0.63
C PHE A 259 4.25 -18.28 -0.83
N ILE A 260 4.70 -18.47 -2.06
CA ILE A 260 6.01 -18.02 -2.51
C ILE A 260 5.78 -16.81 -3.38
N VAL A 261 6.35 -15.68 -2.96
CA VAL A 261 6.21 -14.40 -3.63
C VAL A 261 7.56 -13.96 -4.15
N GLU A 262 7.61 -13.53 -5.40
CA GLU A 262 8.81 -13.04 -6.06
C GLU A 262 8.60 -11.66 -6.66
N LYS A 263 9.69 -10.90 -6.72
CA LYS A 263 9.72 -9.57 -7.30
C LYS A 263 9.54 -9.64 -8.83
N ALA A 264 8.74 -8.74 -9.37
CA ALA A 264 8.62 -8.53 -10.82
C ALA A 264 9.77 -7.67 -11.36
N ASN A 265 9.89 -7.62 -12.70
CA ASN A 265 10.85 -6.72 -13.36
C ASN A 265 10.54 -5.22 -13.18
N ILE A 266 9.37 -4.88 -12.62
CA ILE A 266 8.94 -3.51 -12.33
C ILE A 266 9.11 -3.27 -10.83
N ILE A 267 9.69 -2.12 -10.47
CA ILE A 267 9.90 -1.71 -9.07
C ILE A 267 8.58 -1.76 -8.31
N GLY A 268 8.61 -2.37 -7.11
CA GLY A 268 7.47 -2.41 -6.20
C GLY A 268 6.36 -3.41 -6.56
N ARG A 269 6.50 -4.16 -7.67
CA ARG A 269 5.52 -5.18 -8.07
C ARG A 269 5.98 -6.58 -7.69
N TYR A 270 5.07 -7.39 -7.16
CA TYR A 270 5.31 -8.77 -6.74
C TYR A 270 4.28 -9.71 -7.35
N PHE A 271 4.68 -10.98 -7.55
CA PHE A 271 3.79 -12.05 -7.98
C PHE A 271 3.89 -13.24 -7.02
N ILE A 272 2.75 -13.87 -6.75
CA ILE A 272 2.67 -15.17 -6.11
C ILE A 272 3.05 -16.22 -7.16
N THR A 273 4.26 -16.77 -7.09
CA THR A 273 4.75 -17.78 -8.03
C THR A 273 4.29 -19.18 -7.64
N LYS A 274 4.07 -19.44 -6.34
CA LYS A 274 3.52 -20.68 -5.84
C LYS A 274 2.53 -20.40 -4.70
N HIS A 275 1.37 -21.03 -4.75
CA HIS A 275 0.34 -20.94 -3.72
C HIS A 275 -0.18 -22.33 -3.39
N GLU A 276 -0.08 -22.74 -2.13
CA GLU A 276 -0.57 -24.03 -1.65
C GLU A 276 -1.61 -23.80 -0.55
N LEU A 277 -2.81 -24.34 -0.74
CA LEU A 277 -3.89 -24.28 0.26
C LEU A 277 -4.21 -25.68 0.79
N PHE A 278 -4.31 -25.78 2.11
CA PHE A 278 -4.76 -26.96 2.83
C PHE A 278 -5.89 -26.56 3.76
N ILE A 279 -7.02 -27.26 3.66
CA ILE A 279 -8.18 -27.06 4.54
C ILE A 279 -8.40 -28.36 5.32
N THR A 280 -8.53 -28.23 6.64
CA THR A 280 -8.89 -29.31 7.55
C THR A 280 -10.21 -28.97 8.23
N GLN A 281 -11.19 -29.87 8.14
CA GLN A 281 -12.45 -29.81 8.89
C GLN A 281 -12.26 -30.36 10.30
#